data_AF-A0A5Q4VI31-F1
#
_entry.id   AF-A0A5Q4VI31-F1
#
_cell.length_a   1.000
_cell.length_b   1.000
_cell.length_c   1.000
_cell.angle_alpha   90.00
_cell.angle_beta   90.00
_cell.angle_gamma   90.00
#
_symmetry.space_group_name_H-M   'P 1'
#
loop_
_entity.id
_entity.type
_entity.pdbx_description
1 polymer ?
#
loop_
_entity_poly.entity_id
_entity_poly.type
_entity_poly.pdbx_seq_one_letter_code
_entity_poly.pdbx_strand_id
1 'polypeptide(L)'
;MQITVISGSPKGELSVTLQSLRYLEKIFPEHSMDVIHVGQSIRAIEEKAEKREEISALVSAADLVIFAQPVYTFTIPSQLKRFLELVNQSDLKRAFNGKYAAVITTSINFFDHSAHDYMRAVTEDLNMAFAGGFSADSYDLLNAEEQQRLKSFAQDIFKTVEKKRPVTRAFAPLVHSLWNYEPGPDIAGLDTVAKKVLIIQDRKYSAENAGAMADRLARRFPAADRLILEEMTLAGGCLGCVQCGFDHRCVYTGKDDFIATYEERIKTADIIFFVMKVEDRMFSSLWKAFFDRGFYNTHTPTLKGKQLGFVISGPLGQMAPFREVLTAFTQWQGAGLVDMVSDECGQAYLLDSLLDTLAERAVEAGERGYVAPATFLGKAGMKVFRDDVFGRHRFVFQADHDWFEANGIYDFPQDDKRAMETNAFMFDMMKDPAAKEAIRKMLKSEMVKPMRKVVEEAG
;
A
#
# COMPACT_ATOMS: atom_id res chain seq x y z
N MET A 1 -32.62 7.21 7.30
CA MET A 1 -32.11 5.82 7.36
C MET A 1 -31.11 5.72 8.50
N GLN A 2 -30.84 4.50 8.98
CA GLN A 2 -29.79 4.25 9.99
C GLN A 2 -28.47 3.96 9.29
N ILE A 3 -27.43 4.73 9.61
CA ILE A 3 -26.10 4.60 9.02
C ILE A 3 -25.12 4.21 10.12
N THR A 4 -24.37 3.14 9.91
CA THR A 4 -23.26 2.77 10.80
C THR A 4 -21.94 3.12 10.14
N VAL A 5 -21.13 3.93 10.80
CA VAL A 5 -19.81 4.36 10.33
C VAL A 5 -18.74 3.52 11.02
N ILE A 6 -18.00 2.75 10.23
CA ILE A 6 -16.79 2.04 10.68
C ILE A 6 -15.60 2.98 10.47
N SER A 7 -15.16 3.65 11.53
CA SER A 7 -14.02 4.57 11.51
C SER A 7 -12.71 3.82 11.71
N GLY A 8 -11.94 3.67 10.63
CA GLY A 8 -10.65 2.96 10.61
C GLY A 8 -9.47 3.78 11.10
N SER A 9 -9.66 5.08 11.38
CA SER A 9 -8.58 5.95 11.83
C SER A 9 -8.18 5.68 13.28
N PRO A 10 -6.88 5.53 13.59
CA PRO A 10 -6.42 5.42 14.97
C PRO A 10 -6.59 6.73 15.77
N LYS A 11 -6.88 7.84 15.08
CA LYS A 11 -7.09 9.16 15.70
C LYS A 11 -8.49 9.33 16.31
N GLY A 12 -9.39 8.37 16.14
CA GLY A 12 -10.77 8.46 16.63
C GLY A 12 -11.49 9.70 16.10
N GLU A 13 -12.10 10.48 17.01
CA GLU A 13 -12.81 11.73 16.68
C GLU A 13 -11.94 12.79 15.99
N LEU A 14 -10.60 12.72 16.12
CA LEU A 14 -9.67 13.65 15.46
C LEU A 14 -9.36 13.24 14.00
N SER A 15 -10.07 12.27 13.45
CA SER A 15 -9.91 11.83 12.06
C SER A 15 -10.42 12.88 11.06
N VAL A 16 -9.59 13.25 10.08
CA VAL A 16 -9.97 14.13 8.97
C VAL A 16 -11.09 13.50 8.14
N THR A 17 -10.99 12.19 7.84
CA THR A 17 -12.03 11.47 7.09
C THR A 17 -13.38 11.50 7.80
N LEU A 18 -13.38 11.45 9.13
CA LEU A 18 -14.61 11.50 9.91
C LEU A 18 -15.27 12.88 9.85
N GLN A 19 -14.49 13.96 9.71
CA GLN A 19 -15.06 15.30 9.57
C GLN A 19 -15.93 15.44 8.31
N SER A 20 -15.58 14.74 7.22
CA SER A 20 -16.44 14.65 6.02
C SER A 20 -17.81 14.03 6.34
N LEU A 21 -17.85 13.02 7.21
CA LEU A 21 -19.13 12.42 7.63
C LEU A 21 -19.88 13.28 8.64
N ARG A 22 -19.20 13.94 9.59
CA ARG A 22 -19.83 14.94 10.48
C ARG A 22 -20.41 16.12 9.72
N TYR A 23 -19.79 16.49 8.60
CA TYR A 23 -20.34 17.46 7.67
C TYR A 23 -21.63 16.94 7.03
N LEU A 24 -21.62 15.73 6.48
CA LEU A 24 -22.82 15.11 5.88
C LEU A 24 -23.96 14.92 6.89
N GLU A 25 -23.67 14.53 8.12
CA GLU A 25 -24.64 14.41 9.21
C GLU A 25 -25.42 15.71 9.46
N LYS A 26 -24.76 16.87 9.34
CA LYS A 26 -25.41 18.18 9.47
C LYS A 26 -26.23 18.57 8.24
N ILE A 27 -25.80 18.15 7.05
CA ILE A 27 -26.48 18.48 5.78
C ILE A 27 -27.73 17.61 5.58
N PHE A 28 -27.70 16.37 6.08
CA PHE A 28 -28.79 15.39 5.95
C PHE A 28 -29.30 14.94 7.35
N PRO A 29 -29.89 15.86 8.14
CA PRO A 29 -30.33 15.57 9.52
C PRO A 29 -31.46 14.54 9.63
N GLU A 30 -32.09 14.17 8.51
CA GLU A 30 -33.08 13.10 8.40
C GLU A 30 -32.47 11.68 8.49
N HIS A 31 -31.15 11.57 8.55
CA HIS A 31 -30.44 10.30 8.73
C HIS A 31 -29.69 10.30 10.05
N SER A 32 -29.60 9.14 10.70
CA SER A 32 -28.81 8.95 11.92
C SER A 32 -27.48 8.26 11.60
N MET A 33 -26.39 8.70 12.23
CA MET A 33 -25.06 8.12 12.06
C MET A 33 -24.48 7.63 13.40
N ASP A 34 -24.33 6.32 13.54
CA ASP A 34 -23.65 5.70 14.67
C ASP A 34 -22.18 5.43 14.30
N VAL A 35 -21.24 6.05 15.04
CA VAL A 35 -19.81 5.96 14.72
C VAL A 35 -19.10 4.97 15.64
N ILE A 36 -18.45 3.98 15.02
CA ILE A 36 -17.65 2.96 15.70
C ILE A 36 -16.17 3.18 15.37
N HIS A 37 -15.38 3.59 16.37
CA HIS A 37 -13.94 3.89 16.23
C HIS A 37 -13.07 2.63 16.26
N VAL A 38 -13.24 1.74 15.28
CA VAL A 38 -12.50 0.46 15.25
C VAL A 38 -10.99 0.65 15.16
N GLY A 39 -10.52 1.72 14.50
CA GLY A 39 -9.09 2.03 14.41
C GLY A 39 -8.46 2.38 15.76
N GLN A 40 -9.17 3.16 16.59
CA GLN A 40 -8.69 3.60 17.90
C GLN A 40 -8.85 2.50 18.98
N SER A 41 -9.94 1.74 18.90
CA SER A 41 -10.35 0.79 19.95
C SER A 41 -10.02 -0.67 19.64
N ILE A 42 -9.20 -0.94 18.62
CA ILE A 42 -8.95 -2.30 18.11
C ILE A 42 -8.60 -3.32 19.20
N ARG A 43 -7.73 -2.95 20.16
CA ARG A 43 -7.35 -3.83 21.29
C ARG A 43 -8.54 -4.21 22.16
N ALA A 44 -9.40 -3.24 22.47
CA ALA A 44 -10.60 -3.51 23.24
C ALA A 44 -11.58 -4.42 22.48
N ILE A 45 -11.65 -4.30 21.15
CA ILE A 45 -12.47 -5.16 20.29
C ILE A 45 -11.92 -6.59 20.24
N GLU A 46 -10.60 -6.78 20.28
CA GLU A 46 -9.95 -8.10 20.37
C GLU A 46 -10.25 -8.79 21.71
N GLU A 47 -10.12 -8.05 22.81
CA GLU A 47 -10.21 -8.61 24.16
C GLU A 47 -11.65 -8.83 24.62
N LYS A 48 -12.60 -7.97 24.23
CA LYS A 48 -13.94 -7.92 24.83
C LYS A 48 -15.01 -8.39 23.87
N ALA A 49 -15.64 -9.53 24.18
CA ALA A 49 -16.77 -10.07 23.42
C ALA A 49 -17.96 -9.08 23.35
N GLU A 50 -18.26 -8.41 24.47
CA GLU A 50 -19.29 -7.38 24.58
C GLU A 50 -19.12 -6.27 23.53
N LYS A 51 -17.88 -5.87 23.24
CA LYS A 51 -17.60 -4.86 22.21
C LYS A 51 -17.92 -5.38 20.81
N ARG A 52 -17.66 -6.65 20.53
CA ARG A 52 -18.04 -7.27 19.25
C ARG A 52 -19.55 -7.41 19.11
N GLU A 53 -20.26 -7.70 20.20
CA GLU A 53 -21.73 -7.76 20.22
C GLU A 53 -22.36 -6.38 19.97
N GLU A 54 -21.84 -5.33 20.60
CA GLU A 54 -22.27 -3.94 20.38
C GLU A 54 -22.11 -3.55 18.89
N ILE A 55 -20.97 -3.86 18.28
CA ILE A 55 -20.71 -3.62 16.86
C ILE A 55 -21.69 -4.42 15.99
N SER A 56 -21.90 -5.70 16.31
CA SER A 56 -22.83 -6.57 15.59
C SER A 56 -24.25 -6.00 15.60
N ALA A 57 -24.73 -5.50 16.75
CA ALA A 57 -26.04 -4.90 16.89
C ALA A 57 -26.20 -3.64 16.04
N LEU A 58 -25.22 -2.72 16.10
CA LEU A 58 -25.22 -1.48 15.31
C LEU A 58 -25.17 -1.75 13.80
N VAL A 59 -24.32 -2.67 13.35
CA VAL A 59 -24.24 -3.05 11.93
C VAL A 59 -25.52 -3.75 11.48
N SER A 60 -26.09 -4.62 12.31
CA SER A 60 -27.34 -5.32 11.99
C SER A 60 -28.55 -4.38 11.88
N ALA A 61 -28.58 -3.30 12.65
CA ALA A 61 -29.64 -2.28 12.59
C ALA A 61 -29.49 -1.31 11.39
N ALA A 62 -28.29 -1.20 10.81
CA ALA A 62 -28.01 -0.25 9.76
C ALA A 62 -28.68 -0.59 8.42
N ASP A 63 -29.09 0.45 7.69
CA ASP A 63 -29.47 0.39 6.27
C ASP A 63 -28.22 0.51 5.37
N LEU A 64 -27.24 1.28 5.83
CA LEU A 64 -25.97 1.58 5.14
C LEU A 64 -24.81 1.51 6.13
N VAL A 65 -23.72 0.85 5.71
CA VAL A 65 -22.45 0.86 6.43
C VAL A 65 -21.43 1.68 5.65
N ILE A 66 -20.82 2.69 6.29
CA ILE A 66 -19.77 3.51 5.66
C ILE A 66 -18.43 3.20 6.33
N PHE A 67 -17.46 2.73 5.55
CA PHE A 67 -16.07 2.60 6.00
C PHE A 67 -15.34 3.92 5.76
N ALA A 68 -14.98 4.61 6.85
CA ALA A 68 -14.30 5.90 6.81
C ALA A 68 -12.87 5.76 7.35
N GLN A 69 -11.87 5.95 6.51
CA GLN A 69 -10.49 5.64 6.87
C GLN A 69 -9.44 6.45 6.07
N PRO A 70 -8.30 6.82 6.67
CA PRO A 70 -7.20 7.40 5.92
C PRO A 70 -6.48 6.34 5.09
N VAL A 71 -5.71 6.73 4.07
CA VAL A 71 -4.83 5.78 3.34
C VAL A 71 -3.45 5.77 3.97
N TYR A 72 -3.07 4.65 4.59
CA TYR A 72 -1.75 4.42 5.21
C TYR A 72 -0.98 3.37 4.42
N THR A 73 0.23 3.73 3.97
CA THR A 73 1.12 2.86 3.19
C THR A 73 0.37 2.10 2.09
N PHE A 74 -0.12 2.84 1.09
CA PHE A 74 -0.85 2.36 -0.11
C PHE A 74 -2.26 1.79 0.12
N THR A 75 -2.65 1.42 1.35
CA THR A 75 -3.96 0.80 1.64
C THR A 75 -4.53 1.26 2.99
N ILE A 76 -5.26 0.39 3.69
CA ILE A 76 -5.97 0.70 4.93
C ILE A 76 -5.09 0.64 6.18
N PRO A 77 -5.37 1.38 7.27
CA PRO A 77 -4.61 1.26 8.51
C PRO A 77 -4.60 -0.17 9.06
N SER A 78 -3.47 -0.59 9.64
CA SER A 78 -3.32 -1.93 10.22
C SER A 78 -4.39 -2.30 11.24
N GLN A 79 -4.88 -1.31 12.00
CA GLN A 79 -5.96 -1.48 12.97
C GLN A 79 -7.29 -1.84 12.29
N LEU A 80 -7.62 -1.18 11.16
CA LEU A 80 -8.79 -1.55 10.36
C LEU A 80 -8.61 -2.93 9.74
N LYS A 81 -7.40 -3.27 9.25
CA LYS A 81 -7.13 -4.63 8.75
C LYS A 81 -7.38 -5.67 9.84
N ARG A 82 -6.90 -5.42 11.06
CA ARG A 82 -7.14 -6.32 12.19
C ARG A 82 -8.63 -6.47 12.50
N PHE A 83 -9.39 -5.38 12.46
CA PHE A 83 -10.84 -5.45 12.62
C PHE A 83 -11.49 -6.37 11.57
N LEU A 84 -11.10 -6.24 10.30
CA LEU A 84 -11.62 -7.08 9.21
C LEU A 84 -11.28 -8.57 9.40
N GLU A 85 -10.08 -8.89 9.91
CA GLU A 85 -9.74 -10.27 10.29
C GLU A 85 -10.67 -10.80 11.38
N LEU A 86 -10.91 -10.01 12.43
CA LEU A 86 -11.83 -10.39 13.51
C LEU A 86 -13.26 -10.59 12.99
N VAL A 87 -13.70 -9.75 12.04
CA VAL A 87 -14.99 -9.93 11.36
C VAL A 87 -15.03 -11.30 10.67
N ASN A 88 -14.00 -11.63 9.87
CA ASN A 88 -13.96 -12.91 9.14
C ASN A 88 -13.78 -14.14 10.04
N GLN A 89 -13.15 -13.98 11.20
CA GLN A 89 -12.89 -15.04 12.17
C GLN A 89 -14.03 -15.25 13.18
N SER A 90 -15.12 -14.49 13.10
CA SER A 90 -16.22 -14.55 14.06
C SER A 90 -17.60 -14.46 13.42
N ASP A 91 -18.66 -14.66 14.21
CA ASP A 91 -20.04 -14.49 13.76
C ASP A 91 -20.39 -13.04 13.40
N LEU A 92 -19.52 -12.07 13.71
CA LEU A 92 -19.69 -10.66 13.33
C LEU A 92 -19.84 -10.50 11.81
N LYS A 93 -19.23 -11.38 11.01
CA LYS A 93 -19.42 -11.43 9.55
C LYS A 93 -20.88 -11.42 9.13
N ARG A 94 -21.77 -12.10 9.87
CA ARG A 94 -23.19 -12.21 9.52
C ARG A 94 -23.92 -10.87 9.57
N ALA A 95 -23.50 -9.95 10.44
CA ALA A 95 -24.14 -8.63 10.58
C ALA A 95 -24.03 -7.80 9.29
N PHE A 96 -22.95 -7.99 8.53
CA PHE A 96 -22.68 -7.25 7.29
C PHE A 96 -23.43 -7.80 6.08
N ASN A 97 -23.89 -9.05 6.12
CA ASN A 97 -24.51 -9.72 4.98
C ASN A 97 -25.75 -8.98 4.46
N GLY A 98 -25.78 -8.67 3.16
CA GLY A 98 -26.90 -8.00 2.50
C GLY A 98 -27.04 -6.50 2.79
N LYS A 99 -26.11 -5.89 3.55
CA LYS A 99 -26.07 -4.44 3.80
C LYS A 99 -25.54 -3.68 2.60
N TYR A 100 -25.91 -2.42 2.44
CA TYR A 100 -25.18 -1.53 1.53
C TYR A 100 -23.86 -1.08 2.18
N ALA A 101 -22.83 -0.92 1.37
CA ALA A 101 -21.52 -0.43 1.79
C ALA A 101 -21.13 0.82 0.99
N ALA A 102 -20.49 1.77 1.64
CA ALA A 102 -19.75 2.84 0.98
C ALA A 102 -18.38 3.03 1.63
N VAL A 103 -17.42 3.58 0.88
CA VAL A 103 -16.07 3.87 1.38
C VAL A 103 -15.75 5.34 1.21
N ILE A 104 -15.23 5.97 2.26
CA ILE A 104 -14.68 7.32 2.19
C ILE A 104 -13.25 7.28 2.69
N THR A 105 -12.34 7.84 1.90
CA THR A 105 -10.94 8.02 2.30
C THR A 105 -10.50 9.46 2.27
N THR A 106 -9.51 9.78 3.10
CA THR A 106 -8.73 11.01 2.96
C THR A 106 -7.25 10.69 2.93
N SER A 107 -6.51 11.30 2.01
CA SER A 107 -5.06 11.22 1.95
C SER A 107 -4.50 12.48 1.27
N ILE A 108 -3.35 12.39 0.61
CA ILE A 108 -2.85 13.36 -0.38
C ILE A 108 -3.11 12.87 -1.82
N ASN A 109 -4.15 12.05 -2.01
CA ASN A 109 -4.45 11.24 -3.19
C ASN A 109 -3.34 10.25 -3.58
N PHE A 110 -2.62 9.74 -2.59
CA PHE A 110 -1.57 8.74 -2.80
C PHE A 110 -2.15 7.32 -2.78
N PHE A 111 -2.24 6.69 -3.97
CA PHE A 111 -2.70 5.30 -4.12
C PHE A 111 -4.08 5.03 -3.48
N ASP A 112 -4.96 6.03 -3.48
CA ASP A 112 -6.31 5.87 -2.94
C ASP A 112 -7.10 4.80 -3.69
N HIS A 113 -6.89 4.66 -4.99
CA HIS A 113 -7.58 3.65 -5.79
C HIS A 113 -7.32 2.23 -5.26
N SER A 114 -6.09 1.89 -4.83
CA SER A 114 -5.82 0.57 -4.24
C SER A 114 -6.48 0.37 -2.89
N ALA A 115 -6.60 1.42 -2.07
CA ALA A 115 -7.34 1.37 -0.81
C ALA A 115 -8.85 1.16 -1.04
N HIS A 116 -9.42 1.83 -2.04
CA HIS A 116 -10.83 1.68 -2.44
C HIS A 116 -11.10 0.31 -3.06
N ASP A 117 -10.24 -0.18 -3.94
CA ASP A 117 -10.35 -1.51 -4.55
C ASP A 117 -10.31 -2.61 -3.49
N TYR A 118 -9.37 -2.52 -2.53
CA TYR A 118 -9.30 -3.44 -1.40
C TYR A 118 -10.60 -3.43 -0.59
N MET A 119 -11.07 -2.26 -0.18
CA MET A 119 -12.29 -2.16 0.64
C MET A 119 -13.53 -2.61 -0.11
N ARG A 120 -13.67 -2.27 -1.39
CA ARG A 120 -14.75 -2.79 -2.23
C ARG A 120 -14.74 -4.31 -2.26
N ALA A 121 -13.59 -4.90 -2.57
CA ALA A 121 -13.46 -6.34 -2.66
C ALA A 121 -13.78 -7.04 -1.31
N VAL A 122 -13.35 -6.47 -0.18
CA VAL A 122 -13.71 -6.97 1.16
C VAL A 122 -15.21 -6.86 1.43
N THR A 123 -15.84 -5.72 1.13
CA THR A 123 -17.29 -5.56 1.33
C THR A 123 -18.09 -6.53 0.46
N GLU A 124 -17.63 -6.78 -0.77
CA GLU A 124 -18.23 -7.77 -1.67
C GLU A 124 -18.08 -9.20 -1.10
N ASP A 125 -16.96 -9.56 -0.47
CA ASP A 125 -16.79 -10.86 0.23
C ASP A 125 -17.64 -11.02 1.48
N LEU A 126 -17.99 -9.90 2.13
CA LEU A 126 -18.99 -9.86 3.20
C LEU A 126 -20.43 -9.91 2.66
N ASN A 127 -20.59 -10.08 1.35
CA ASN A 127 -21.86 -10.08 0.63
C ASN A 127 -22.66 -8.79 0.82
N MET A 128 -21.96 -7.66 0.88
CA MET A 128 -22.54 -6.33 0.89
C MET A 128 -22.77 -5.81 -0.53
N ALA A 129 -23.72 -4.90 -0.67
CA ALA A 129 -23.95 -4.13 -1.89
C ALA A 129 -23.10 -2.85 -1.87
N PHE A 130 -21.94 -2.85 -2.55
CA PHE A 130 -21.07 -1.68 -2.66
C PHE A 130 -21.74 -0.56 -3.48
N ALA A 131 -22.20 0.49 -2.81
CA ALA A 131 -22.92 1.62 -3.39
C ALA A 131 -21.99 2.69 -3.99
N GLY A 132 -20.76 2.83 -3.48
CA GLY A 132 -19.80 3.80 -4.02
C GLY A 132 -18.61 4.10 -3.12
N GLY A 133 -17.60 4.74 -3.70
CA GLY A 133 -16.40 5.21 -3.01
C GLY A 133 -16.16 6.71 -3.25
N PHE A 134 -15.70 7.43 -2.22
CA PHE A 134 -15.25 8.81 -2.30
C PHE A 134 -13.80 8.94 -1.79
N SER A 135 -12.87 9.27 -2.67
CA SER A 135 -11.47 9.57 -2.33
C SER A 135 -11.30 11.08 -2.30
N ALA A 136 -10.86 11.60 -1.15
CA ALA A 136 -10.65 13.02 -0.94
C ALA A 136 -9.20 13.33 -0.59
N ASP A 137 -8.72 14.48 -1.03
CA ASP A 137 -7.59 15.12 -0.39
C ASP A 137 -7.95 15.54 1.06
N SER A 138 -6.96 15.56 1.95
CA SER A 138 -7.15 15.89 3.36
C SER A 138 -7.68 17.32 3.59
N TYR A 139 -7.56 18.21 2.60
CA TYR A 139 -8.05 19.59 2.66
C TYR A 139 -9.31 19.85 1.83
N ASP A 140 -9.83 18.86 1.09
CA ASP A 140 -10.97 19.05 0.18
C ASP A 140 -12.20 19.61 0.89
N LEU A 141 -12.44 19.22 2.15
CA LEU A 141 -13.59 19.73 2.91
C LEU A 141 -13.56 21.25 3.12
N LEU A 142 -12.41 21.92 2.95
CA LEU A 142 -12.28 23.38 3.02
C LEU A 142 -12.73 24.07 1.73
N ASN A 143 -12.93 23.33 0.64
CA ASN A 143 -13.31 23.85 -0.67
C ASN A 143 -14.82 23.65 -0.92
N ALA A 144 -15.52 24.71 -1.32
CA ALA A 144 -16.97 24.68 -1.56
C ALA A 144 -17.39 23.76 -2.72
N GLU A 145 -16.55 23.64 -3.76
CA GLU A 145 -16.79 22.73 -4.88
C GLU A 145 -16.67 21.27 -4.43
N GLU A 146 -15.65 20.95 -3.65
CA GLU A 146 -15.45 19.60 -3.13
C GLU A 146 -16.49 19.22 -2.08
N GLN A 147 -16.91 20.17 -1.23
CA GLN A 147 -18.09 19.99 -0.38
C GLN A 147 -19.34 19.66 -1.20
N GLN A 148 -19.52 20.30 -2.36
CA GLN A 148 -20.63 20.01 -3.26
C GLN A 148 -20.51 18.62 -3.89
N ARG A 149 -19.30 18.19 -4.29
CA ARG A 149 -19.06 16.82 -4.77
C ARG A 149 -19.35 15.78 -3.69
N LEU A 150 -18.92 16.02 -2.45
CA LEU A 150 -19.21 15.15 -1.30
C LEU A 150 -20.72 15.04 -1.04
N LYS A 151 -21.46 16.16 -1.10
CA LYS A 151 -22.93 16.14 -1.01
C LYS A 151 -23.57 15.32 -2.13
N SER A 152 -23.13 15.53 -3.37
CA SER A 152 -23.67 14.81 -4.52
C SER A 152 -23.39 13.31 -4.44
N PHE A 153 -22.20 12.92 -3.96
CA PHE A 153 -21.88 11.53 -3.65
C PHE A 153 -22.83 10.95 -2.59
N ALA A 154 -23.02 11.66 -1.47
CA ALA A 154 -23.92 11.23 -0.40
C ALA A 154 -25.37 11.05 -0.90
N GLN A 155 -25.88 12.01 -1.67
CA GLN A 155 -27.21 11.92 -2.28
C GLN A 155 -27.37 10.69 -3.18
N ASP A 156 -26.34 10.35 -3.96
CA ASP A 156 -26.42 9.19 -4.85
C ASP A 156 -26.41 7.87 -4.06
N ILE A 157 -25.56 7.73 -3.05
CA ILE A 157 -25.55 6.50 -2.22
C ILE A 157 -26.82 6.37 -1.39
N PHE A 158 -27.37 7.45 -0.82
CA PHE A 158 -28.62 7.41 -0.07
C PHE A 158 -29.79 7.02 -0.97
N LYS A 159 -29.90 7.63 -2.15
CA LYS A 159 -30.93 7.28 -3.14
C LYS A 159 -30.81 5.83 -3.62
N THR A 160 -29.59 5.30 -3.70
CA THR A 160 -29.32 3.91 -4.05
C THR A 160 -29.85 2.96 -2.98
N VAL A 161 -29.61 3.27 -1.70
CA VAL A 161 -30.14 2.50 -0.55
C VAL A 161 -31.66 2.58 -0.48
N GLU A 162 -32.24 3.78 -0.53
CA GLU A 162 -33.69 4.02 -0.44
C GLU A 162 -34.47 3.29 -1.53
N LYS A 163 -33.96 3.34 -2.77
CA LYS A 163 -34.58 2.67 -3.90
C LYS A 163 -34.21 1.18 -4.01
N LYS A 164 -33.38 0.68 -3.09
CA LYS A 164 -32.85 -0.68 -3.08
C LYS A 164 -32.27 -1.08 -4.45
N ARG A 165 -31.50 -0.18 -5.05
CA ARG A 165 -30.94 -0.40 -6.40
C ARG A 165 -29.93 -1.55 -6.36
N PRO A 166 -29.97 -2.49 -7.32
CA PRO A 166 -28.92 -3.48 -7.45
C PRO A 166 -27.60 -2.79 -7.79
N VAL A 167 -26.49 -3.34 -7.29
CA VAL A 167 -25.13 -2.85 -7.56
C VAL A 167 -24.29 -3.96 -8.16
N THR A 168 -23.38 -3.60 -9.06
CA THR A 168 -22.49 -4.55 -9.73
C THR A 168 -21.30 -4.89 -8.84
N ARG A 169 -20.95 -6.18 -8.78
CA ARG A 169 -19.71 -6.63 -8.14
C ARG A 169 -18.52 -6.44 -9.08
N ALA A 170 -17.40 -5.93 -8.57
CA ALA A 170 -16.16 -5.85 -9.35
C ALA A 170 -15.23 -7.04 -9.11
N PHE A 171 -15.35 -7.71 -7.96
CA PHE A 171 -14.43 -8.76 -7.54
C PHE A 171 -15.18 -10.09 -7.34
N ALA A 172 -14.69 -11.11 -8.03
CA ALA A 172 -15.09 -12.49 -7.75
C ALA A 172 -14.51 -12.93 -6.38
N PRO A 173 -15.20 -13.80 -5.63
CA PRO A 173 -14.63 -14.43 -4.44
C PRO A 173 -13.30 -15.12 -4.78
N LEU A 174 -12.34 -15.06 -3.85
CA LEU A 174 -11.06 -15.72 -4.04
C LEU A 174 -11.21 -17.24 -4.00
N VAL A 175 -10.57 -17.91 -4.95
CA VAL A 175 -10.45 -19.37 -4.98
C VAL A 175 -9.09 -19.76 -4.46
N HIS A 176 -9.05 -20.35 -3.27
CA HIS A 176 -7.82 -20.88 -2.67
C HIS A 176 -7.56 -22.31 -3.15
N SER A 177 -6.29 -22.61 -3.45
CA SER A 177 -5.88 -23.98 -3.76
C SER A 177 -5.79 -24.81 -2.47
N LEU A 178 -6.19 -26.08 -2.53
CA LEU A 178 -6.23 -27.00 -1.38
C LEU A 178 -5.02 -27.93 -1.30
N TRP A 179 -4.00 -27.71 -2.14
CA TRP A 179 -2.82 -28.56 -2.18
C TRP A 179 -1.78 -28.16 -1.12
N ASN A 180 -1.06 -29.16 -0.63
CA ASN A 180 0.07 -28.98 0.27
C ASN A 180 1.37 -29.10 -0.51
N TYR A 181 2.26 -28.14 -0.32
CA TYR A 181 3.55 -28.10 -0.95
C TYR A 181 4.55 -28.95 -0.17
N GLU A 182 5.04 -29.99 -0.83
CA GLU A 182 6.14 -30.82 -0.35
C GLU A 182 7.38 -30.51 -1.21
N PRO A 183 8.40 -29.83 -0.67
CA PRO A 183 9.58 -29.45 -1.44
C PRO A 183 10.36 -30.70 -1.87
N GLY A 184 10.90 -30.66 -3.09
CA GLY A 184 11.83 -31.66 -3.58
C GLY A 184 13.16 -31.68 -2.80
N PRO A 185 14.13 -32.51 -3.23
CA PRO A 185 15.42 -32.62 -2.57
C PRO A 185 16.18 -31.30 -2.54
N ASP A 186 17.07 -31.18 -1.57
CA ASP A 186 17.91 -29.99 -1.38
C ASP A 186 18.83 -29.74 -2.57
N ILE A 187 19.10 -28.45 -2.82
CA ILE A 187 20.05 -27.98 -3.82
C ILE A 187 21.18 -27.16 -3.17
N ALA A 188 22.36 -27.16 -3.79
CA ALA A 188 23.59 -26.66 -3.18
C ALA A 188 23.55 -25.15 -2.92
N GLY A 189 23.80 -24.70 -1.68
CA GLY A 189 23.67 -23.30 -1.24
C GLY A 189 24.37 -22.27 -2.14
N LEU A 190 23.81 -21.07 -2.20
CA LEU A 190 24.34 -19.93 -2.97
C LEU A 190 25.42 -19.19 -2.18
N ASP A 191 26.47 -18.75 -2.88
CA ASP A 191 27.37 -17.71 -2.38
C ASP A 191 26.69 -16.35 -2.54
N THR A 192 26.62 -15.57 -1.46
CA THR A 192 26.02 -14.24 -1.48
C THR A 192 27.04 -13.13 -1.71
N VAL A 193 28.33 -13.45 -1.89
CA VAL A 193 29.42 -12.48 -2.11
C VAL A 193 29.41 -11.39 -1.04
N ALA A 194 29.37 -11.83 0.23
CA ALA A 194 29.27 -11.00 1.43
C ALA A 194 28.00 -10.12 1.55
N LYS A 195 26.97 -10.33 0.72
CA LYS A 195 25.66 -9.67 0.86
C LYS A 195 24.86 -10.29 1.99
N LYS A 196 24.20 -9.44 2.78
CA LYS A 196 23.32 -9.85 3.87
C LYS A 196 21.93 -10.21 3.33
N VAL A 197 21.52 -11.44 3.56
CA VAL A 197 20.19 -11.94 3.18
C VAL A 197 19.30 -11.96 4.42
N LEU A 198 18.09 -11.42 4.28
CA LEU A 198 17.07 -11.44 5.30
C LEU A 198 15.79 -12.08 4.79
N ILE A 199 15.29 -13.09 5.48
CA ILE A 199 13.99 -13.71 5.23
C ILE A 199 13.04 -13.27 6.35
N ILE A 200 11.94 -12.63 5.98
CA ILE A 200 10.96 -12.08 6.92
C ILE A 200 9.65 -12.84 6.78
N GLN A 201 9.12 -13.29 7.90
CA GLN A 201 7.79 -13.88 8.05
C GLN A 201 7.03 -13.13 9.14
N ASP A 202 5.71 -12.98 9.04
CA ASP A 202 4.93 -12.47 10.17
C ASP A 202 4.79 -13.49 11.30
N ARG A 203 4.74 -14.79 10.95
CA ARG A 203 4.63 -15.90 11.91
C ARG A 203 5.36 -17.16 11.46
N LYS A 204 5.50 -18.12 12.36
CA LYS A 204 5.93 -19.48 12.03
C LYS A 204 4.81 -20.23 11.33
N TYR A 205 4.94 -20.40 10.01
CA TYR A 205 4.03 -21.12 9.14
C TYR A 205 4.22 -22.66 9.23
N SER A 206 4.17 -23.21 10.44
CA SER A 206 4.38 -24.64 10.68
C SER A 206 3.34 -25.49 9.93
N ALA A 207 3.82 -26.43 9.11
CA ALA A 207 2.97 -27.29 8.26
C ALA A 207 2.08 -26.54 7.26
N GLU A 208 2.44 -25.31 6.88
CA GLU A 208 1.79 -24.55 5.80
C GLU A 208 2.75 -24.34 4.62
N ASN A 209 2.22 -24.13 3.42
CA ASN A 209 3.03 -23.90 2.22
C ASN A 209 3.99 -22.72 2.37
N ALA A 210 3.56 -21.61 2.98
CA ALA A 210 4.43 -20.46 3.25
C ALA A 210 5.69 -20.85 4.07
N GLY A 211 5.55 -21.77 5.03
CA GLY A 211 6.67 -22.26 5.83
C GLY A 211 7.63 -23.11 5.00
N ALA A 212 7.07 -24.06 4.23
CA ALA A 212 7.87 -24.87 3.31
C ALA A 212 8.62 -24.02 2.26
N MET A 213 7.99 -22.97 1.73
CA MET A 213 8.64 -22.03 0.81
C MET A 213 9.75 -21.22 1.49
N ALA A 214 9.52 -20.73 2.72
CA ALA A 214 10.56 -20.04 3.50
C ALA A 214 11.75 -20.96 3.78
N ASP A 215 11.49 -22.21 4.14
CA ASP A 215 12.53 -23.20 4.44
C ASP A 215 13.34 -23.55 3.20
N ARG A 216 12.70 -23.69 2.03
CA ARG A 216 13.43 -23.85 0.77
C ARG A 216 14.37 -22.68 0.51
N LEU A 217 13.89 -21.44 0.64
CA LEU A 217 14.75 -20.25 0.47
C LEU A 217 15.91 -20.24 1.47
N ALA A 218 15.64 -20.54 2.74
CA ALA A 218 16.69 -20.57 3.76
C ALA A 218 17.76 -21.64 3.48
N ARG A 219 17.40 -22.77 2.86
CA ARG A 219 18.38 -23.77 2.41
C ARG A 219 19.28 -23.27 1.29
N ARG A 220 18.80 -22.35 0.43
CA ARG A 220 19.66 -21.64 -0.54
C ARG A 220 20.65 -20.69 0.15
N PHE A 221 20.30 -20.19 1.33
CA PHE A 221 21.10 -19.20 2.06
C PHE A 221 21.39 -19.63 3.51
N PRO A 222 22.37 -20.53 3.74
CA PRO A 222 22.67 -21.03 5.09
C PRO A 222 23.00 -19.96 6.13
N ALA A 223 23.47 -18.79 5.69
CA ALA A 223 23.80 -17.63 6.53
C ALA A 223 22.71 -16.54 6.56
N ALA A 224 21.54 -16.78 5.96
CA ALA A 224 20.45 -15.82 5.97
C ALA A 224 19.95 -15.58 7.40
N ASP A 225 19.72 -14.30 7.71
CA ASP A 225 19.00 -13.91 8.90
C ASP A 225 17.50 -14.21 8.72
N ARG A 226 16.84 -14.66 9.79
CA ARG A 226 15.41 -14.97 9.81
C ARG A 226 14.69 -14.10 10.83
N LEU A 227 13.79 -13.24 10.36
CA LEU A 227 12.97 -12.39 11.19
C LEU A 227 11.53 -12.92 11.20
N ILE A 228 11.05 -13.29 12.39
CA ILE A 228 9.64 -13.62 12.61
C ILE A 228 8.98 -12.46 13.37
N LEU A 229 8.03 -11.75 12.75
CA LEU A 229 7.48 -10.53 13.32
C LEU A 229 6.68 -10.78 14.61
N GLU A 230 6.03 -11.93 14.76
CA GLU A 230 5.26 -12.27 15.97
C GLU A 230 6.15 -12.41 17.23
N GLU A 231 7.45 -12.65 17.04
CA GLU A 231 8.42 -12.74 18.14
C GLU A 231 8.84 -11.34 18.64
N MET A 232 8.50 -10.28 17.90
CA MET A 232 8.76 -8.91 18.30
C MET A 232 7.64 -8.40 19.22
N THR A 233 8.02 -7.71 20.28
CA THR A 233 7.06 -6.91 21.04
C THR A 233 6.68 -5.70 20.21
N LEU A 234 5.39 -5.50 19.96
CA LEU A 234 4.85 -4.31 19.31
C LEU A 234 3.87 -3.58 20.23
N ALA A 235 4.13 -2.31 20.50
CA ALA A 235 3.26 -1.49 21.33
C ALA A 235 2.00 -0.99 20.60
N GLY A 236 1.85 -1.24 19.28
CA GLY A 236 0.66 -0.95 18.48
C GLY A 236 0.96 -0.64 17.02
N GLY A 237 -0.08 -0.41 16.22
CA GLY A 237 0.03 0.06 14.82
C GLY A 237 0.37 1.55 14.72
N CYS A 238 0.61 2.06 13.50
CA CYS A 238 0.87 3.49 13.31
C CYS A 238 -0.33 4.34 13.77
N LEU A 239 -0.07 5.43 14.49
CA LEU A 239 -1.10 6.35 14.99
C LEU A 239 -1.41 7.49 14.01
N GLY A 240 -0.65 7.61 12.92
CA GLY A 240 -0.72 8.74 12.00
C GLY A 240 -0.43 10.10 12.64
N CYS A 241 0.29 10.13 13.77
CA CYS A 241 0.54 11.34 14.54
C CYS A 241 1.47 12.36 13.86
N VAL A 242 2.12 11.97 12.75
CA VAL A 242 3.07 12.74 11.93
C VAL A 242 4.28 13.33 12.66
N GLN A 243 4.52 12.98 13.92
CA GLN A 243 5.67 13.48 14.70
C GLN A 243 7.02 13.06 14.11
N CYS A 244 7.08 11.90 13.46
CA CYS A 244 8.28 11.44 12.77
C CYS A 244 8.65 12.27 11.53
N GLY A 245 7.76 13.16 11.06
CA GLY A 245 8.05 14.07 9.94
C GLY A 245 9.21 15.04 10.19
N PHE A 246 9.46 15.39 11.45
CA PHE A 246 10.51 16.34 11.79
C PHE A 246 11.92 15.73 11.67
N ASP A 247 12.11 14.54 12.24
CA ASP A 247 13.45 13.98 12.47
C ASP A 247 13.46 12.43 12.54
N HIS A 248 12.45 11.78 11.96
CA HIS A 248 12.22 10.33 12.01
C HIS A 248 12.04 9.74 13.41
N ARG A 249 11.77 10.54 14.46
CA ARG A 249 11.48 10.01 15.80
C ARG A 249 10.01 9.62 15.92
N CYS A 250 9.77 8.32 16.07
CA CYS A 250 8.43 7.79 16.31
C CYS A 250 8.04 7.91 17.80
N VAL A 251 6.75 8.07 18.08
CA VAL A 251 6.17 8.01 19.44
C VAL A 251 6.40 6.67 20.16
N TYR A 252 6.73 5.63 19.40
CA TYR A 252 7.04 4.29 19.90
C TYR A 252 8.54 4.06 20.16
N THR A 253 9.40 5.06 19.93
CA THR A 253 10.84 4.95 20.21
C THR A 253 11.08 4.56 21.66
N GLY A 254 11.82 3.46 21.87
CA GLY A 254 12.13 2.92 23.19
C GLY A 254 10.95 2.23 23.91
N LYS A 255 9.81 2.03 23.24
CA LYS A 255 8.62 1.40 23.83
C LYS A 255 8.36 -0.02 23.33
N ASP A 256 8.99 -0.40 22.21
CA ASP A 256 8.84 -1.70 21.58
C ASP A 256 10.05 -2.02 20.69
N ASP A 257 10.07 -3.23 20.12
CA ASP A 257 11.25 -3.77 19.42
C ASP A 257 11.34 -3.30 17.96
N PHE A 258 10.32 -2.60 17.46
CA PHE A 258 10.16 -2.34 16.03
C PHE A 258 11.29 -1.51 15.44
N ILE A 259 11.61 -0.37 16.05
CA ILE A 259 12.56 0.58 15.48
C ILE A 259 13.98 0.00 15.50
N ALA A 260 14.38 -0.60 16.62
CA ALA A 260 15.68 -1.27 16.73
C ALA A 260 15.81 -2.38 15.67
N THR A 261 14.80 -3.25 15.55
CA THR A 261 14.76 -4.28 14.51
C THR A 261 14.84 -3.70 13.09
N TYR A 262 14.13 -2.61 12.83
CA TYR A 262 14.13 -1.98 11.51
C TYR A 262 15.50 -1.40 11.13
N GLU A 263 16.13 -0.66 12.05
CA GLU A 263 17.46 -0.07 11.86
C GLU A 263 18.54 -1.16 11.73
N GLU A 264 18.51 -2.18 12.59
CA GLU A 264 19.60 -3.15 12.71
C GLU A 264 19.51 -4.28 11.68
N ARG A 265 18.30 -4.70 11.29
CA ARG A 265 18.10 -5.87 10.43
C ARG A 265 17.58 -5.50 9.04
N ILE A 266 16.59 -4.62 8.94
CA ILE A 266 15.94 -4.30 7.67
C ILE A 266 16.82 -3.36 6.83
N LYS A 267 17.27 -2.25 7.41
CA LYS A 267 18.12 -1.28 6.69
C LYS A 267 19.50 -1.83 6.36
N THR A 268 20.01 -2.78 7.12
CA THR A 268 21.34 -3.36 6.90
C THR A 268 21.36 -4.54 5.93
N ALA A 269 20.20 -5.15 5.62
CA ALA A 269 20.11 -6.23 4.64
C ALA A 269 20.33 -5.73 3.21
N ASP A 270 20.90 -6.56 2.33
CA ASP A 270 21.08 -6.26 0.90
C ASP A 270 20.00 -6.93 0.04
N ILE A 271 19.59 -8.14 0.44
CA ILE A 271 18.58 -8.96 -0.21
C ILE A 271 17.51 -9.29 0.84
N ILE A 272 16.24 -9.03 0.54
CA ILE A 272 15.13 -9.24 1.47
C ILE A 272 14.05 -10.07 0.80
N PHE A 273 13.66 -11.17 1.44
CA PHE A 273 12.52 -11.99 1.05
C PHE A 273 11.37 -11.79 2.04
N PHE A 274 10.24 -11.27 1.55
CA PHE A 274 9.00 -11.20 2.31
C PHE A 274 8.20 -12.46 2.06
N VAL A 275 8.17 -13.37 3.04
CA VAL A 275 7.37 -14.60 2.97
C VAL A 275 6.04 -14.36 3.67
N MET A 276 4.96 -14.44 2.91
CA MET A 276 3.62 -14.03 3.34
C MET A 276 2.60 -15.10 3.00
N LYS A 277 1.47 -15.08 3.72
CA LYS A 277 0.26 -15.78 3.34
C LYS A 277 -0.85 -14.77 3.05
N VAL A 278 -1.66 -15.06 2.03
CA VAL A 278 -2.89 -14.31 1.76
C VAL A 278 -3.86 -14.53 2.91
N GLU A 279 -4.22 -13.45 3.58
CA GLU A 279 -5.24 -13.36 4.63
C GLU A 279 -6.32 -12.38 4.15
N ASP A 280 -7.51 -12.90 3.90
CA ASP A 280 -8.61 -12.19 3.22
C ASP A 280 -8.20 -11.79 1.79
N ARG A 281 -8.03 -10.50 1.53
CA ARG A 281 -7.58 -9.93 0.24
C ARG A 281 -6.28 -9.13 0.35
N MET A 282 -5.45 -9.45 1.34
CA MET A 282 -4.11 -8.86 1.55
C MET A 282 -3.24 -9.87 2.32
N PHE A 283 -2.17 -9.41 2.95
CA PHE A 283 -1.46 -10.11 4.04
C PHE A 283 -2.10 -9.82 5.41
N SER A 284 -1.59 -10.46 6.45
CA SER A 284 -2.06 -10.30 7.84
C SER A 284 -1.99 -8.85 8.35
N SER A 285 -2.77 -8.55 9.37
CA SER A 285 -2.73 -7.27 10.08
C SER A 285 -1.38 -6.99 10.72
N LEU A 286 -0.61 -8.02 11.10
CA LEU A 286 0.76 -7.89 11.59
C LEU A 286 1.72 -7.44 10.48
N TRP A 287 1.61 -8.02 9.28
CA TRP A 287 2.31 -7.49 8.11
C TRP A 287 1.92 -6.05 7.83
N LYS A 288 0.62 -5.72 7.89
CA LYS A 288 0.18 -4.33 7.68
C LYS A 288 0.75 -3.39 8.73
N ALA A 289 0.78 -3.82 9.98
CA ALA A 289 1.40 -3.06 11.07
C ALA A 289 2.89 -2.85 10.81
N PHE A 290 3.61 -3.85 10.30
CA PHE A 290 5.03 -3.70 9.93
C PHE A 290 5.23 -2.62 8.86
N PHE A 291 4.47 -2.65 7.77
CA PHE A 291 4.56 -1.63 6.71
C PHE A 291 4.13 -0.24 7.20
N ASP A 292 3.07 -0.14 8.01
CA ASP A 292 2.60 1.12 8.57
C ASP A 292 3.57 1.71 9.59
N ARG A 293 4.19 0.86 10.41
CA ARG A 293 5.18 1.28 11.39
C ARG A 293 6.47 1.71 10.70
N GLY A 294 6.83 1.12 9.56
CA GLY A 294 7.96 1.53 8.72
C GLY A 294 7.90 2.98 8.24
N PHE A 295 6.70 3.59 8.23
CA PHE A 295 6.46 5.01 7.93
C PHE A 295 7.13 5.98 8.92
N TYR A 296 7.77 5.52 10.00
CA TYR A 296 8.61 6.44 10.80
C TYR A 296 9.78 7.03 9.99
N ASN A 297 10.17 6.37 8.89
CA ASN A 297 11.09 6.90 7.88
C ASN A 297 10.38 7.79 6.82
N THR A 298 9.11 8.09 7.04
CA THR A 298 8.26 8.99 6.26
C THR A 298 8.31 8.65 4.76
N HIS A 299 8.50 9.65 3.89
CA HIS A 299 8.57 9.45 2.45
C HIS A 299 9.99 9.22 1.95
N THR A 300 10.96 9.02 2.86
CA THR A 300 12.36 8.77 2.50
C THR A 300 12.61 7.29 2.23
N PRO A 301 13.10 6.92 1.03
CA PRO A 301 13.41 5.54 0.71
C PRO A 301 14.51 4.94 1.58
N THR A 302 14.24 3.79 2.22
CA THR A 302 15.21 3.07 3.07
C THR A 302 15.74 1.80 2.41
N LEU A 303 15.11 1.34 1.33
CA LEU A 303 15.47 0.10 0.63
C LEU A 303 16.16 0.36 -0.72
N LYS A 304 16.62 1.59 -0.98
CA LYS A 304 17.26 1.98 -2.24
C LYS A 304 18.41 1.04 -2.60
N GLY A 305 18.36 0.46 -3.80
CA GLY A 305 19.39 -0.46 -4.32
C GLY A 305 19.31 -1.90 -3.81
N LYS A 306 18.47 -2.21 -2.81
CA LYS A 306 18.29 -3.57 -2.28
C LYS A 306 17.47 -4.42 -3.25
N GLN A 307 17.64 -5.74 -3.18
CA GLN A 307 16.87 -6.71 -3.98
C GLN A 307 15.75 -7.33 -3.14
N LEU A 308 14.52 -7.23 -3.62
CA LEU A 308 13.33 -7.71 -2.93
C LEU A 308 12.68 -8.86 -3.69
N GLY A 309 12.35 -9.93 -2.97
CA GLY A 309 11.48 -11.01 -3.44
C GLY A 309 10.24 -11.14 -2.56
N PHE A 310 9.07 -11.30 -3.18
CA PHE A 310 7.84 -11.64 -2.44
C PHE A 310 7.52 -13.12 -2.68
N VAL A 311 7.29 -13.85 -1.60
CA VAL A 311 6.98 -15.28 -1.62
C VAL A 311 5.65 -15.46 -0.90
N ILE A 312 4.59 -15.74 -1.67
CA ILE A 312 3.22 -15.56 -1.21
C ILE A 312 2.44 -16.86 -1.34
N SER A 313 2.05 -17.46 -0.20
CA SER A 313 1.10 -18.56 -0.21
C SER A 313 -0.32 -18.03 -0.37
N GLY A 314 -1.02 -18.46 -1.41
CA GLY A 314 -2.39 -18.05 -1.73
C GLY A 314 -2.56 -17.49 -3.15
N PRO A 315 -3.80 -17.14 -3.53
CA PRO A 315 -4.20 -16.86 -4.91
C PRO A 315 -3.79 -15.48 -5.43
N LEU A 316 -2.48 -15.22 -5.52
CA LEU A 316 -1.95 -13.91 -5.86
C LEU A 316 -2.37 -13.44 -7.26
N GLY A 317 -2.52 -14.35 -8.22
CA GLY A 317 -2.97 -14.05 -9.58
C GLY A 317 -4.39 -13.48 -9.66
N GLN A 318 -5.22 -13.74 -8.64
CA GLN A 318 -6.59 -13.22 -8.53
C GLN A 318 -6.64 -11.81 -7.87
N MET A 319 -5.50 -11.28 -7.43
CA MET A 319 -5.40 -10.08 -6.58
C MET A 319 -4.58 -8.97 -7.24
N ALA A 320 -4.95 -8.56 -8.46
CA ALA A 320 -4.23 -7.55 -9.23
C ALA A 320 -3.97 -6.22 -8.46
N PRO A 321 -4.94 -5.63 -7.73
CA PRO A 321 -4.67 -4.42 -6.95
C PRO A 321 -3.58 -4.60 -5.88
N PHE A 322 -3.51 -5.78 -5.26
CA PHE A 322 -2.52 -6.06 -4.24
C PHE A 322 -1.11 -6.28 -4.85
N ARG A 323 -1.01 -6.93 -6.01
CA ARG A 323 0.25 -7.02 -6.78
C ARG A 323 0.76 -5.62 -7.16
N GLU A 324 -0.15 -4.72 -7.52
CA GLU A 324 0.19 -3.33 -7.81
C GLU A 324 0.78 -2.61 -6.59
N VAL A 325 0.16 -2.78 -5.40
CA VAL A 325 0.68 -2.22 -4.15
C VAL A 325 2.09 -2.68 -3.85
N LEU A 326 2.39 -3.99 -3.95
CA LEU A 326 3.73 -4.52 -3.70
C LEU A 326 4.75 -4.00 -4.72
N THR A 327 4.34 -3.87 -5.99
CA THR A 327 5.18 -3.31 -7.05
C THR A 327 5.46 -1.82 -6.79
N ALA A 328 4.43 -1.06 -6.46
CA ALA A 328 4.53 0.36 -6.18
C ALA A 328 5.37 0.65 -4.94
N PHE A 329 5.19 -0.11 -3.85
CA PHE A 329 6.02 -0.05 -2.65
C PHE A 329 7.50 -0.25 -2.99
N THR A 330 7.81 -1.29 -3.77
CA THR A 330 9.20 -1.61 -4.16
C THR A 330 9.82 -0.50 -4.99
N GLN A 331 9.08 0.03 -5.98
CA GLN A 331 9.56 1.11 -6.84
C GLN A 331 9.71 2.44 -6.10
N TRP A 332 8.76 2.79 -5.23
CA TRP A 332 8.82 4.00 -4.40
C TRP A 332 10.04 3.96 -3.48
N GLN A 333 10.36 2.79 -2.91
CA GLN A 333 11.56 2.57 -2.11
C GLN A 333 12.87 2.57 -2.92
N GLY A 334 12.82 2.68 -4.25
CA GLY A 334 14.00 2.60 -5.11
C GLY A 334 14.70 1.23 -5.06
N ALA A 335 13.98 0.19 -4.70
CA ALA A 335 14.49 -1.18 -4.58
C ALA A 335 14.23 -1.99 -5.86
N GLY A 336 15.04 -3.02 -6.09
CA GLY A 336 14.89 -3.95 -7.20
C GLY A 336 13.86 -5.03 -6.86
N LEU A 337 12.71 -5.03 -7.55
CA LEU A 337 11.79 -6.15 -7.51
C LEU A 337 12.33 -7.30 -8.37
N VAL A 338 12.75 -8.40 -7.75
CA VAL A 338 13.27 -9.57 -8.46
C VAL A 338 12.14 -10.41 -9.03
N ASP A 339 11.21 -10.83 -8.17
CA ASP A 339 9.98 -11.53 -8.55
C ASP A 339 8.94 -11.56 -7.41
N MET A 340 7.72 -11.99 -7.75
CA MET A 340 6.66 -12.35 -6.82
C MET A 340 6.24 -13.81 -7.07
N VAL A 341 6.76 -14.74 -6.28
CA VAL A 341 6.50 -16.18 -6.41
C VAL A 341 5.31 -16.57 -5.53
N SER A 342 4.43 -17.43 -6.06
CA SER A 342 3.27 -17.95 -5.33
C SER A 342 3.08 -19.44 -5.58
N ASP A 343 2.51 -20.12 -4.59
CA ASP A 343 2.11 -21.53 -4.65
C ASP A 343 0.83 -21.78 -5.48
N GLU A 344 0.28 -20.76 -6.14
CA GLU A 344 -0.92 -20.88 -6.99
C GLU A 344 -0.72 -21.83 -8.19
N CYS A 345 0.53 -22.13 -8.57
CA CYS A 345 0.85 -23.06 -9.66
C CYS A 345 0.44 -24.53 -9.39
N GLY A 346 0.22 -24.91 -8.12
CA GLY A 346 -0.26 -26.25 -7.77
C GLY A 346 0.72 -27.40 -8.02
N GLN A 347 1.99 -27.11 -8.27
CA GLN A 347 2.99 -28.09 -8.73
C GLN A 347 4.31 -27.91 -7.99
N ALA A 348 4.68 -28.89 -7.16
CA ALA A 348 5.86 -28.83 -6.30
C ALA A 348 7.17 -28.57 -7.08
N TYR A 349 7.43 -29.31 -8.17
CA TYR A 349 8.65 -29.13 -8.99
C TYR A 349 8.75 -27.74 -9.63
N LEU A 350 7.61 -27.20 -10.08
CA LEU A 350 7.59 -25.85 -10.65
C LEU A 350 7.81 -24.80 -9.56
N LEU A 351 7.15 -24.93 -8.40
CA LEU A 351 7.33 -24.03 -7.27
C LEU A 351 8.78 -24.05 -6.75
N ASP A 352 9.38 -25.23 -6.65
CA ASP A 352 10.81 -25.43 -6.35
C ASP A 352 11.68 -24.57 -7.29
N SER A 353 11.49 -24.76 -8.60
CA SER A 353 12.26 -24.06 -9.63
C SER A 353 12.07 -22.55 -9.58
N LEU A 354 10.85 -22.07 -9.31
CA LEU A 354 10.55 -20.64 -9.18
C LEU A 354 11.25 -20.01 -7.96
N LEU A 355 11.25 -20.70 -6.82
CA LEU A 355 11.90 -20.22 -5.60
C LEU A 355 13.43 -20.20 -5.75
N ASP A 356 14.01 -21.23 -6.39
CA ASP A 356 15.44 -21.30 -6.64
C ASP A 356 15.89 -20.21 -7.61
N THR A 357 15.13 -20.02 -8.70
CA THR A 357 15.38 -18.96 -9.69
C THR A 357 15.25 -17.57 -9.07
N LEU A 358 14.28 -17.37 -8.18
CA LEU A 358 14.15 -16.13 -7.42
C LEU A 358 15.40 -15.86 -6.57
N ALA A 359 15.88 -16.87 -5.85
CA ALA A 359 17.08 -16.77 -5.01
C ALA A 359 18.33 -16.44 -5.84
N GLU A 360 18.55 -17.14 -6.96
CA GLU A 360 19.67 -16.92 -7.88
C GLU A 360 19.64 -15.52 -8.51
N ARG A 361 18.50 -15.12 -9.07
CA ARG A 361 18.34 -13.80 -9.69
C ARG A 361 18.51 -12.66 -8.68
N ALA A 362 18.16 -12.87 -7.41
CA ALA A 362 18.36 -11.87 -6.37
C ALA A 362 19.85 -11.64 -6.08
N VAL A 363 20.65 -12.70 -6.02
CA VAL A 363 22.11 -12.60 -5.87
C VAL A 363 22.71 -11.92 -7.08
N GLU A 364 22.43 -12.40 -8.29
CA GLU A 364 22.96 -11.84 -9.54
C GLU A 364 22.58 -10.36 -9.73
N ALA A 365 21.37 -9.96 -9.36
CA ALA A 365 20.93 -8.57 -9.42
C ALA A 365 21.65 -7.71 -8.36
N GLY A 366 21.86 -8.26 -7.16
CA GLY A 366 22.60 -7.61 -6.07
C GLY A 366 24.08 -7.40 -6.41
N GLU A 367 24.72 -8.36 -7.06
CA GLU A 367 26.10 -8.25 -7.56
C GLU A 367 26.24 -7.18 -8.64
N ARG A 368 25.31 -7.16 -9.60
CA ARG A 368 25.29 -6.17 -10.68
C ARG A 368 24.82 -4.78 -10.25
N GLY A 369 24.26 -4.65 -9.04
CA GLY A 369 23.60 -3.43 -8.59
C GLY A 369 22.39 -3.05 -9.45
N TYR A 370 21.71 -4.04 -10.05
CA TYR A 370 20.63 -3.78 -10.98
C TYR A 370 19.33 -3.46 -10.25
N VAL A 371 18.74 -2.31 -10.58
CA VAL A 371 17.38 -1.94 -10.19
C VAL A 371 16.64 -1.53 -11.46
N ALA A 372 15.50 -2.17 -11.72
CA ALA A 372 14.69 -1.84 -12.89
C ALA A 372 14.17 -0.40 -12.78
N PRO A 373 14.09 0.35 -13.89
CA PRO A 373 13.51 1.69 -13.88
C PRO A 373 12.06 1.67 -13.36
N ALA A 374 11.71 2.65 -12.51
CA ALA A 374 10.35 2.81 -12.03
C ALA A 374 9.36 3.02 -13.20
N THR A 375 8.20 2.36 -13.10
CA THR A 375 7.09 2.53 -14.04
C THR A 375 6.25 3.74 -13.65
N PHE A 376 5.03 3.86 -14.19
CA PHE A 376 4.08 4.88 -13.75
C PHE A 376 3.88 4.85 -12.22
N LEU A 377 3.83 3.67 -11.61
CA LEU A 377 3.52 3.51 -10.18
C LEU A 377 4.53 4.24 -9.28
N GLY A 378 5.82 3.92 -9.43
CA GLY A 378 6.89 4.58 -8.67
C GLY A 378 7.05 6.06 -9.04
N LYS A 379 6.95 6.40 -10.34
CA LYS A 379 7.11 7.80 -10.80
C LYS A 379 5.98 8.71 -10.32
N ALA A 380 4.72 8.27 -10.43
CA ALA A 380 3.57 9.05 -9.99
C ALA A 380 3.55 9.16 -8.46
N GLY A 381 3.81 8.05 -7.75
CA GLY A 381 3.87 8.05 -6.29
C GLY A 381 4.91 9.02 -5.74
N MET A 382 6.14 8.97 -6.26
CA MET A 382 7.20 9.90 -5.84
C MET A 382 6.85 11.36 -6.15
N LYS A 383 6.19 11.64 -7.29
CA LYS A 383 5.77 13.01 -7.62
C LYS A 383 4.73 13.57 -6.65
N VAL A 384 3.74 12.76 -6.25
CA VAL A 384 2.74 13.16 -5.25
C VAL A 384 3.44 13.56 -3.94
N PHE A 385 4.35 12.73 -3.43
CA PHE A 385 5.11 13.07 -2.21
C PHE A 385 6.03 14.27 -2.40
N ARG A 386 6.78 14.31 -3.49
CA ARG A 386 7.70 15.41 -3.83
C ARG A 386 6.98 16.75 -3.82
N ASP A 387 5.84 16.85 -4.51
CA ASP A 387 5.09 18.09 -4.64
C ASP A 387 4.45 18.50 -3.31
N ASP A 388 3.95 17.53 -2.54
CA ASP A 388 3.33 17.76 -1.24
C ASP A 388 4.34 18.19 -0.16
N VAL A 389 5.50 17.52 -0.08
CA VAL A 389 6.62 17.86 0.80
C VAL A 389 7.26 19.18 0.39
N PHE A 390 7.43 19.45 -0.91
CA PHE A 390 7.89 20.77 -1.34
C PHE A 390 6.85 21.86 -1.00
N GLY A 391 5.57 21.55 -1.14
CA GLY A 391 4.48 22.49 -0.92
C GLY A 391 4.03 22.55 0.54
N ARG A 392 2.75 22.19 0.72
CA ARG A 392 1.98 22.50 1.94
C ARG A 392 2.43 21.75 3.19
N HIS A 393 3.09 20.60 3.06
CA HIS A 393 3.51 19.80 4.22
C HIS A 393 5.01 19.87 4.52
N ARG A 394 5.77 20.75 3.85
CA ARG A 394 7.21 20.95 4.11
C ARG A 394 7.54 21.13 5.59
N PHE A 395 6.74 21.93 6.29
CA PHE A 395 6.96 22.24 7.71
C PHE A 395 6.71 21.02 8.63
N VAL A 396 5.91 20.06 8.19
CA VAL A 396 5.62 18.80 8.91
C VAL A 396 6.69 17.76 8.58
N PHE A 397 7.10 17.66 7.32
CA PHE A 397 8.03 16.67 6.78
C PHE A 397 9.41 17.30 6.48
N GLN A 398 10.06 17.83 7.52
CA GLN A 398 11.36 18.47 7.40
C GLN A 398 12.46 17.47 7.08
N ALA A 399 12.43 16.28 7.69
CA ALA A 399 13.39 15.22 7.39
C ALA A 399 13.31 14.77 5.92
N ASP A 400 12.10 14.70 5.37
CA ASP A 400 11.85 14.39 3.96
C ASP A 400 12.38 15.51 3.05
N HIS A 401 12.14 16.77 3.42
CA HIS A 401 12.61 17.93 2.66
C HIS A 401 14.13 17.92 2.54
N ASP A 402 14.84 17.79 3.66
CA ASP A 402 16.30 17.74 3.71
C ASP A 402 16.84 16.58 2.86
N TRP A 403 16.20 15.41 2.94
CA TRP A 403 16.60 14.25 2.15
C TRP A 403 16.30 14.43 0.66
N PHE A 404 15.15 15.01 0.29
CA PHE A 404 14.78 15.30 -1.11
C PHE A 404 15.73 16.31 -1.76
N GLU A 405 16.14 17.36 -1.06
CA GLU A 405 17.15 18.31 -1.55
C GLU A 405 18.50 17.59 -1.76
N ALA A 406 18.97 16.85 -0.74
CA ALA A 406 20.26 16.17 -0.79
C ALA A 406 20.36 15.07 -1.87
N ASN A 407 19.21 14.51 -2.30
CA ASN A 407 19.15 13.42 -3.28
C ASN A 407 18.62 13.84 -4.65
N GLY A 408 18.39 15.15 -4.89
CA GLY A 408 17.95 15.65 -6.19
C GLY A 408 16.55 15.19 -6.58
N ILE A 409 15.66 14.96 -5.62
CA ILE A 409 14.28 14.53 -5.87
C ILE A 409 13.42 15.69 -6.40
N TYR A 410 13.78 16.94 -6.08
CA TYR A 410 13.17 18.13 -6.67
C TYR A 410 13.69 18.36 -8.11
N ASP A 411 13.21 17.54 -9.04
CA ASP A 411 13.64 17.46 -10.45
C ASP A 411 12.67 18.17 -11.44
N PHE A 412 11.87 19.12 -10.96
CA PHE A 412 10.87 19.88 -11.72
C PHE A 412 11.19 21.38 -11.68
N PRO A 413 10.62 22.21 -12.58
CA PRO A 413 11.35 23.27 -13.30
C PRO A 413 11.90 24.45 -12.49
N GLN A 414 11.82 24.43 -11.17
CA GLN A 414 12.45 25.42 -10.29
C GLN A 414 13.99 25.38 -10.40
N ASP A 415 14.60 24.19 -10.57
CA ASP A 415 16.07 24.03 -10.46
C ASP A 415 16.78 23.54 -11.74
N ASP A 416 16.05 23.05 -12.76
CA ASP A 416 16.66 22.64 -14.05
C ASP A 416 16.81 23.85 -15.00
N LYS A 417 17.87 24.64 -14.77
CA LYS A 417 18.21 25.82 -15.60
C LYS A 417 18.31 25.48 -17.09
N ARG A 418 18.88 24.31 -17.43
CA ARG A 418 19.04 23.89 -18.82
C ARG A 418 17.68 23.66 -19.48
N ALA A 419 16.75 23.00 -18.80
CA ALA A 419 15.40 22.81 -19.31
C ALA A 419 14.65 24.14 -19.42
N MET A 420 14.78 25.04 -18.44
CA MET A 420 14.18 26.38 -18.50
C MET A 420 14.66 27.18 -19.72
N GLU A 421 15.97 27.24 -19.93
CA GLU A 421 16.59 27.92 -21.07
C GLU A 421 16.19 27.28 -22.41
N THR A 422 16.21 25.95 -22.49
CA THR A 422 15.79 25.20 -23.67
C THR A 422 14.32 25.48 -24.00
N ASN A 423 13.45 25.45 -23.00
CA ASN A 423 12.03 25.75 -23.19
C ASN A 423 11.83 27.19 -23.66
N ALA A 424 12.48 28.17 -23.03
CA ALA A 424 12.39 29.57 -23.43
C ALA A 424 12.79 29.77 -24.90
N PHE A 425 13.91 29.18 -25.32
CA PHE A 425 14.36 29.19 -26.71
C PHE A 425 13.36 28.53 -27.66
N MET A 426 12.89 27.32 -27.33
CA MET A 426 11.95 26.58 -28.17
C MET A 426 10.60 27.28 -28.30
N PHE A 427 10.09 27.87 -27.22
CA PHE A 427 8.85 28.64 -27.24
C PHE A 427 8.97 29.88 -28.12
N ASP A 428 10.10 30.60 -28.05
CA ASP A 428 10.33 31.76 -28.91
C ASP A 428 10.39 31.36 -30.40
N MET A 429 11.13 30.29 -30.72
CA MET A 429 11.19 29.76 -32.09
C MET A 429 9.82 29.30 -32.61
N MET A 430 8.98 28.69 -31.77
CA MET A 430 7.65 28.23 -32.16
C MET A 430 6.60 29.35 -32.35
N LYS A 431 6.94 30.62 -32.07
CA LYS A 431 6.08 31.76 -32.43
C LYS A 431 5.98 31.97 -33.94
N ASP A 432 7.02 31.58 -34.69
CA ASP A 432 6.97 31.52 -36.15
C ASP A 432 6.21 30.25 -36.61
N PRO A 433 5.07 30.38 -37.32
CA PRO A 433 4.32 29.25 -37.83
C PRO A 433 5.14 28.34 -38.78
N ALA A 434 6.07 28.91 -39.57
CA ALA A 434 6.89 28.13 -40.49
C ALA A 434 7.89 27.26 -39.73
N ALA A 435 8.60 27.82 -38.75
CA ALA A 435 9.46 27.08 -37.84
C ALA A 435 8.70 25.99 -37.08
N LYS A 436 7.52 26.29 -36.53
CA LYS A 436 6.68 25.32 -35.82
C LYS A 436 6.29 24.12 -36.70
N GLU A 437 5.92 24.38 -37.96
CA GLU A 437 5.57 23.32 -38.92
C GLU A 437 6.80 22.51 -39.37
N ALA A 438 7.96 23.15 -39.53
CA ALA A 438 9.21 22.46 -39.80
C ALA A 438 9.60 21.52 -38.65
N ILE A 439 9.57 22.00 -37.40
CA ILE A 439 9.84 21.19 -36.20
C ILE A 439 8.89 20.00 -36.16
N ARG A 440 7.58 20.21 -36.38
CA ARG A 440 6.57 19.14 -36.38
C ARG A 440 6.93 17.99 -37.32
N LYS A 441 7.42 18.29 -38.52
CA LYS A 441 7.83 17.30 -39.52
C LYS A 441 9.10 16.54 -39.12
N MET A 442 10.03 17.21 -38.43
CA MET A 442 11.33 16.66 -38.06
C MET A 442 11.36 15.99 -36.68
N LEU A 443 10.36 16.21 -35.81
CA LEU A 443 10.33 15.70 -34.42
C LEU A 443 10.71 14.22 -34.32
N LYS A 444 10.08 13.36 -35.13
CA LYS A 444 10.33 11.92 -35.09
C LYS A 444 11.78 11.57 -35.44
N SER A 445 12.38 12.25 -36.43
CA SER A 445 13.76 12.00 -36.83
C SER A 445 14.75 12.58 -35.83
N GLU A 446 14.56 13.84 -35.40
CA GLU A 446 15.46 14.51 -34.45
C GLU A 446 15.45 13.82 -33.08
N MET A 447 14.30 13.34 -32.61
CA MET A 447 14.19 12.64 -31.31
C MET A 447 15.05 11.39 -31.24
N VAL A 448 15.30 10.71 -32.37
CA VAL A 448 16.04 9.43 -32.42
C VAL A 448 17.52 9.64 -32.76
N LYS A 449 17.91 10.81 -33.29
CA LYS A 449 19.30 11.09 -33.69
C LYS A 449 20.31 10.91 -32.55
N PRO A 450 20.10 11.43 -31.32
CA PRO A 450 21.07 11.25 -30.24
C PRO A 450 21.30 9.77 -29.92
N MET A 451 20.25 8.95 -29.94
CA MET A 451 20.35 7.51 -29.69
C MET A 451 21.08 6.80 -30.83
N ARG A 452 20.80 7.17 -32.09
CA ARG A 452 21.54 6.64 -33.24
C ARG A 452 23.02 6.95 -33.16
N LYS A 453 23.37 8.18 -32.79
CA LYS A 453 24.77 8.58 -32.59
C LYS A 453 25.45 7.70 -31.54
N VAL A 454 24.81 7.46 -30.40
CA VAL A 454 25.35 6.54 -29.37
C VAL A 454 25.53 5.13 -29.94
N VAL A 455 24.59 4.63 -30.76
CA VAL A 455 24.71 3.31 -31.39
C VAL A 455 25.84 3.26 -32.42
N GLU A 456 26.04 4.31 -33.20
CA GLU A 456 27.12 4.43 -34.17
C GLU A 456 28.50 4.55 -33.51
N GLU A 457 28.58 5.16 -32.32
CA GLU A 457 29.79 5.32 -31.51
C GLU A 457 30.06 4.14 -30.57
N ALA A 458 29.12 3.19 -30.44
CA ALA A 458 29.28 1.99 -29.64
C ALA A 458 30.01 0.90 -30.45
N GLY A 459 31.34 0.96 -30.44
CA GLY A 459 32.28 0.07 -31.10
C GLY A 459 33.70 0.62 -30.98
#